data_AF-A0A3D8QR18-F1
#
_entry.id   AF-A0A3D8QR18-F1
#
_cell.length_a   1.000
_cell.length_b   1.000
_cell.length_c   1.000
_cell.angle_alpha   90.00
_cell.angle_beta   90.00
_cell.angle_gamma   90.00
#
_symmetry.space_group_name_H-M   'P 1'
#
loop_
_entity.id
_entity.type
_entity.pdbx_description
1 polymer ?
#
loop_
_entity_poly.entity_id
_entity_poly.type
_entity_poly.pdbx_seq_one_letter_code
_entity_poly.pdbx_strand_id
1 'polypeptide(L)'
;MAPREVISIPSFATTQLSLLDAELQSEMQETSSVLTNSTPTALFRAGLALPNLLLVSQRTGLGGKTVLELGPDPAVSSSADGDLPEHGLRAGDIVRVAEQPAGSAKKRETKALEDAGGRGVVTRVARNCVLVALDGEDEDAPGASGKRVWVVKLANDVTYKRMNLNMMKLQKMKSEEYSSFVRVLFGLTTPSPVEEISIPPDAWVDPSLNESQKDAIRFALGSREIALIHGPPGTGKTHTLIELILQMLKQNLRVLVCGPSNISVDNIVERLAPHKIPIVRLGHPARLLPSVLNHSLDVLTQTSEAAAIVKDVRKEMDSKQASIRKTKSGRERRAVYGELKELRKEFREREKKCVGTLVGQSKVVLATLHGGGGLQLKDEKFDVVIIDEASQALEAQCWVPLLWTRAEKLVLAGDHLQLPPTIKSSNSKSKPAKPKDISEDIIPGMTLETTLFDRLLSIHGPDIKRMLTTQYRMHEKIMRFPSDELYEGKLVAAEAVKERLLKDLEYSIEETEDTIEPLIFWDTQGGEFSEKSEEEDDAAKGKLMGESKSNEMEAVLVKKHVQSLVDAGVKPEDIAVVTPYNAQVTFICSYTCMWIFWIKGIQHINVAIEGRETAQPAGRAG
;
A
#
# COMPACT_ATOMS: atom_id res chain seq x y z
N MET A 1 25.57 25.22 17.63
CA MET A 1 24.31 24.86 16.96
C MET A 1 23.57 26.14 16.66
N ALA A 2 23.26 26.42 15.39
CA ALA A 2 22.39 27.53 15.03
C ALA A 2 21.02 27.34 15.71
N PRO A 3 20.34 28.42 16.16
CA PRO A 3 19.00 28.31 16.72
C PRO A 3 18.09 27.66 15.67
N ARG A 4 17.54 26.50 16.02
CA ARG A 4 16.64 25.71 15.16
C ARG A 4 15.39 26.55 14.89
N GLU A 5 15.12 26.89 13.63
CA GLU A 5 13.89 27.58 13.26
C GLU A 5 12.69 26.69 13.57
N VAL A 6 11.89 27.13 14.55
CA VAL A 6 10.67 26.45 14.95
C VAL A 6 9.66 26.61 13.82
N ILE A 7 9.31 25.50 13.18
CA ILE A 7 8.33 25.50 12.08
C ILE A 7 6.93 25.74 12.66
N SER A 8 6.26 26.78 12.17
CA SER A 8 4.86 27.02 12.51
C SER A 8 3.95 25.94 11.89
N ILE A 9 2.98 25.43 12.67
CA ILE A 9 2.01 24.42 12.19
C ILE A 9 1.22 24.92 10.98
N PRO A 10 0.72 26.18 10.95
CA PRO A 10 0.05 26.71 9.77
C PRO A 10 0.96 26.78 8.53
N SER A 11 2.20 27.24 8.67
CA SER A 11 3.16 27.32 7.57
C SER A 11 3.53 25.93 7.03
N PHE A 12 3.71 24.95 7.93
CA PHE A 12 3.90 23.55 7.56
C PHE A 12 2.71 23.04 6.73
N ALA A 13 1.49 23.23 7.22
CA ALA A 13 0.29 22.76 6.54
C ALA A 13 0.10 23.44 5.17
N THR A 14 0.33 24.75 5.08
CA THR A 14 0.31 25.50 3.81
C THR A 14 1.33 24.97 2.81
N THR A 15 2.56 24.71 3.27
CA THR A 15 3.64 24.16 2.43
C THR A 15 3.27 22.77 1.93
N GLN A 16 2.81 21.88 2.81
CA GLN A 16 2.37 20.52 2.44
C GLN A 16 1.19 20.55 1.45
N LEU A 17 0.19 21.42 1.64
CA LEU A 17 -0.92 21.58 0.70
C LEU A 17 -0.43 21.98 -0.70
N SER A 18 0.51 22.93 -0.79
CA SER A 18 1.08 23.35 -2.07
C SER A 18 1.87 22.23 -2.75
N LEU A 19 2.65 21.47 -1.99
CA LEU A 19 3.43 20.35 -2.52
C LEU A 19 2.53 19.20 -2.99
N LEU A 20 1.50 18.85 -2.21
CA LEU A 20 0.52 17.83 -2.56
C LEU A 20 -0.30 18.21 -3.79
N ASP A 21 -0.65 19.49 -3.97
CA ASP A 21 -1.31 19.95 -5.18
C ASP A 21 -0.39 19.81 -6.40
N ALA A 22 0.89 20.22 -6.29
CA ALA A 22 1.85 20.05 -7.38
C ALA A 22 2.03 18.56 -7.78
N GLU A 23 2.09 17.67 -6.80
CA GLU A 23 2.15 16.22 -7.03
C GLU A 23 0.87 15.70 -7.70
N LEU A 24 -0.31 16.08 -7.21
CA LEU A 24 -1.58 15.70 -7.80
C LEU A 24 -1.70 16.21 -9.24
N GLN A 25 -1.30 17.45 -9.53
CA GLN A 25 -1.30 18.00 -10.88
C GLN A 25 -0.35 17.23 -11.80
N SER A 26 0.84 16.84 -11.31
CA SER A 26 1.77 16.01 -12.07
C SER A 26 1.16 14.64 -12.40
N GLU A 27 0.58 13.95 -11.42
CA GLU A 27 -0.07 12.66 -11.60
C GLU A 27 -1.30 12.74 -12.53
N MET A 28 -2.09 13.82 -12.42
CA MET A 28 -3.23 14.06 -13.30
C MET A 28 -2.78 14.40 -14.72
N GLN A 29 -1.70 15.16 -14.93
CA GLN A 29 -1.17 15.46 -16.26
C GLN A 29 -0.67 14.19 -16.95
N GLU A 30 0.09 13.35 -16.24
CA GLU A 30 0.54 12.05 -16.72
C GLU A 30 -0.65 11.18 -17.12
N THR A 31 -1.60 10.97 -16.21
CA THR A 31 -2.78 10.11 -16.45
C THR A 31 -3.70 10.66 -17.54
N SER A 32 -3.97 11.98 -17.54
CA SER A 32 -4.86 12.61 -18.53
C SER A 32 -4.24 12.70 -19.91
N SER A 33 -2.93 12.89 -20.03
CA SER A 33 -2.23 12.85 -21.32
C SER A 33 -2.37 11.48 -21.99
N VAL A 34 -2.29 10.41 -21.19
CA VAL A 34 -2.50 9.04 -21.66
C VAL A 34 -3.97 8.81 -22.02
N LEU A 35 -4.92 9.24 -21.19
CA LEU A 35 -6.35 9.04 -21.44
C LEU A 35 -6.88 9.84 -22.64
N THR A 36 -6.48 11.10 -22.82
CA THR A 36 -7.09 12.01 -23.82
C THR A 36 -6.52 11.89 -25.23
N ASN A 37 -5.30 11.34 -25.37
CA ASN A 37 -4.62 11.19 -26.66
C ASN A 37 -4.58 9.75 -27.16
N SER A 38 -5.01 8.78 -26.36
CA SER A 38 -5.01 7.36 -26.73
C SER A 38 -6.37 6.90 -27.21
N THR A 39 -6.40 6.04 -28.24
CA THR A 39 -7.62 5.32 -28.62
C THR A 39 -7.98 4.29 -27.53
N PRO A 40 -9.24 3.83 -27.45
CA PRO A 40 -9.62 2.75 -26.53
C PRO A 40 -8.73 1.50 -26.67
N THR A 41 -8.31 1.17 -27.90
CA THR A 41 -7.37 0.07 -28.18
C THR A 41 -5.99 0.34 -27.60
N ALA A 42 -5.49 1.57 -27.67
CA ALA A 42 -4.20 1.95 -27.09
C ALA A 42 -4.25 1.92 -25.55
N LEU A 43 -5.34 2.35 -24.92
CA LEU A 43 -5.53 2.24 -23.47
C LEU A 43 -5.60 0.79 -22.99
N PHE A 44 -6.26 -0.07 -23.76
CA PHE A 44 -6.28 -1.51 -23.50
C PHE A 44 -4.87 -2.12 -23.61
N ARG A 45 -4.14 -1.84 -24.69
CA ARG A 45 -2.74 -2.29 -24.86
C ARG A 45 -1.80 -1.78 -23.77
N ALA A 46 -2.08 -0.60 -23.22
CA ALA A 46 -1.35 -0.04 -22.08
C ALA A 46 -1.77 -0.65 -20.73
N GLY A 47 -2.75 -1.56 -20.70
CA GLY A 47 -3.29 -2.16 -19.48
C GLY A 47 -4.16 -1.23 -18.62
N LEU A 48 -4.54 -0.06 -19.14
CA LEU A 48 -5.29 0.97 -18.40
C LEU A 48 -6.81 0.89 -18.61
N ALA A 49 -7.27 0.12 -19.60
CA ALA A 49 -8.68 -0.12 -19.85
C ALA A 49 -8.96 -1.60 -20.10
N LEU A 50 -10.16 -2.04 -19.77
CA LEU A 50 -10.65 -3.39 -20.00
C LEU A 50 -11.94 -3.32 -20.83
N PRO A 51 -11.88 -3.62 -22.14
CA PRO A 51 -13.03 -3.49 -23.05
C PRO A 51 -13.91 -4.74 -23.08
N ASN A 52 -15.05 -4.64 -23.77
CA ASN A 52 -15.95 -5.75 -24.14
C ASN A 52 -16.46 -6.55 -22.94
N LEU A 53 -16.88 -5.89 -21.87
CA LEU A 53 -17.44 -6.52 -20.69
C LEU A 53 -18.98 -6.48 -20.70
N LEU A 54 -19.61 -7.43 -20.02
CA LEU A 54 -21.05 -7.50 -19.75
C LEU A 54 -21.30 -7.57 -18.25
N LEU A 55 -22.43 -7.02 -17.81
CA LEU A 55 -22.89 -7.13 -16.43
C LEU A 55 -23.43 -8.54 -16.15
N VAL A 56 -22.65 -9.33 -15.42
CA VAL A 56 -23.01 -10.70 -15.00
C VAL A 56 -23.98 -10.64 -13.83
N SER A 57 -23.60 -9.95 -12.76
CA SER A 57 -24.39 -9.85 -11.53
C SER A 57 -24.27 -8.48 -10.88
N GLN A 58 -25.25 -8.13 -10.04
CA GLN A 58 -25.27 -6.89 -9.27
C GLN A 58 -25.73 -7.24 -7.85
N ARG A 59 -25.01 -6.76 -6.84
CA ARG A 59 -25.31 -7.05 -5.42
C ARG A 59 -25.00 -5.87 -4.50
N THR A 60 -25.46 -5.94 -3.26
CA THR A 60 -25.14 -4.94 -2.24
C THR A 60 -23.83 -5.29 -1.50
N GLY A 61 -22.88 -4.35 -1.48
CA GLY A 61 -21.63 -4.39 -0.73
C GLY A 61 -21.65 -3.53 0.55
N LEU A 62 -20.49 -3.42 1.20
CA LEU A 62 -20.30 -2.63 2.43
C LEU A 62 -20.74 -1.17 2.24
N GLY A 63 -21.37 -0.57 3.26
CA GLY A 63 -21.88 0.81 3.20
C GLY A 63 -23.14 0.97 2.35
N GLY A 64 -23.75 -0.15 1.91
CA GLY A 64 -24.87 -0.16 0.98
C GLY A 64 -24.51 0.21 -0.45
N LYS A 65 -23.22 0.11 -0.82
CA LYS A 65 -22.76 0.38 -2.20
C LYS A 65 -23.19 -0.72 -3.16
N THR A 66 -23.48 -0.34 -4.41
CA THR A 66 -23.75 -1.30 -5.48
C THR A 66 -22.44 -1.89 -5.99
N VAL A 67 -22.32 -3.22 -5.97
CA VAL A 67 -21.18 -3.96 -6.55
C VAL A 67 -21.62 -4.63 -7.85
N LEU A 68 -20.97 -4.26 -8.94
CA LEU A 68 -21.13 -4.87 -10.27
C LEU A 68 -20.12 -5.99 -10.44
N GLU A 69 -20.55 -7.12 -11.00
CA GLU A 69 -19.68 -8.18 -11.51
C GLU A 69 -19.69 -8.13 -13.03
N LEU A 70 -18.54 -7.84 -13.62
CA LEU A 70 -18.35 -7.64 -15.04
C LEU A 70 -17.49 -8.78 -15.61
N GLY A 71 -18.04 -9.53 -16.55
CA GLY A 71 -17.35 -10.62 -17.24
C GLY A 71 -17.10 -10.28 -18.70
N PRO A 72 -16.17 -10.97 -19.39
CA PRO A 72 -15.94 -10.76 -20.82
C PRO A 72 -17.19 -11.17 -21.62
N ASP A 73 -17.46 -10.43 -22.70
CA ASP A 73 -18.52 -10.81 -23.64
C ASP A 73 -18.14 -12.12 -24.35
N PRO A 74 -18.91 -13.21 -24.18
CA PRO A 74 -18.63 -14.49 -24.82
C PRO A 74 -18.57 -14.42 -26.35
N ALA A 75 -19.19 -13.41 -26.97
CA ALA A 75 -19.17 -13.22 -28.42
C ALA A 75 -17.86 -12.65 -28.96
N VAL A 76 -16.97 -12.15 -28.10
CA VAL A 76 -15.71 -11.48 -28.48
C VAL A 76 -14.49 -12.04 -27.75
N SER A 77 -14.69 -12.89 -26.74
CA SER A 77 -13.58 -13.51 -26.00
C SER A 77 -12.79 -14.44 -26.92
N SER A 78 -11.51 -14.13 -27.12
CA SER A 78 -10.56 -14.94 -27.88
C SER A 78 -10.04 -16.16 -27.09
N SER A 79 -10.30 -16.21 -25.78
CA SER A 79 -9.96 -17.32 -24.88
C SER A 79 -11.06 -18.37 -24.90
N ALA A 80 -10.71 -19.63 -25.18
CA ALA A 80 -11.66 -20.76 -25.11
C ALA A 80 -12.26 -20.95 -23.70
N ASP A 81 -11.54 -20.48 -22.67
CA ASP A 81 -11.91 -20.60 -21.26
C ASP A 81 -12.70 -19.40 -20.70
N GLY A 82 -12.97 -18.36 -21.51
CA GLY A 82 -13.73 -17.18 -21.06
C GLY A 82 -12.97 -16.28 -20.06
N ASP A 83 -11.64 -16.31 -20.11
CA ASP A 83 -10.77 -15.45 -19.29
C ASP A 83 -10.76 -13.99 -19.76
N LEU A 84 -10.55 -13.09 -18.81
CA LEU A 84 -10.27 -11.68 -19.07
C LEU A 84 -8.97 -11.54 -19.87
N PRO A 85 -8.91 -10.60 -20.82
CA PRO A 85 -7.66 -10.29 -21.48
C PRO A 85 -6.64 -9.67 -20.52
N GLU A 86 -5.36 -9.74 -20.86
CA GLU A 86 -4.28 -9.13 -20.05
C GLU A 86 -4.54 -7.65 -19.77
N HIS A 87 -4.42 -7.25 -18.50
CA HIS A 87 -4.72 -5.90 -18.06
C HIS A 87 -3.94 -5.52 -16.79
N GLY A 88 -3.80 -4.21 -16.55
CA GLY A 88 -3.13 -3.66 -15.37
C GLY A 88 -4.05 -3.36 -14.18
N LEU A 89 -5.36 -3.61 -14.30
CA LEU A 89 -6.32 -3.36 -13.22
C LEU A 89 -6.05 -4.24 -12.00
N ARG A 90 -6.05 -3.61 -10.82
CA ARG A 90 -5.87 -4.29 -9.54
C ARG A 90 -7.02 -3.97 -8.60
N ALA A 91 -7.23 -4.86 -7.63
CA ALA A 91 -8.13 -4.57 -6.52
C ALA A 91 -7.72 -3.24 -5.88
N GLY A 92 -8.67 -2.30 -5.87
CA GLY A 92 -8.50 -0.99 -5.32
C GLY A 92 -8.27 0.16 -6.27
N ASP A 93 -8.06 -0.14 -7.54
CA ASP A 93 -7.97 0.91 -8.55
C ASP A 93 -9.30 1.67 -8.59
N ILE A 94 -9.19 3.00 -8.66
CA ILE A 94 -10.34 3.83 -8.97
C ILE A 94 -10.57 3.70 -10.46
N VAL A 95 -11.80 3.35 -10.83
CA VAL A 95 -12.18 3.12 -12.20
C VAL A 95 -13.47 3.85 -12.55
N ARG A 96 -13.68 4.03 -13.84
CA ARG A 96 -14.98 4.38 -14.41
C ARG A 96 -15.53 3.16 -15.13
N VAL A 97 -16.79 2.85 -14.88
CA VAL A 97 -17.56 1.87 -15.66
C VAL A 97 -18.54 2.64 -16.54
N ALA A 98 -18.38 2.53 -17.85
CA ALA A 98 -19.20 3.24 -18.83
C ALA A 98 -19.66 2.29 -19.95
N GLU A 99 -20.67 2.67 -20.72
CA GLU A 99 -20.99 1.96 -21.98
C GLU A 99 -19.81 2.10 -22.94
N GLN A 100 -19.45 1.01 -23.61
CA GLN A 100 -18.32 1.02 -24.54
C GLN A 100 -18.69 1.76 -25.82
N PRO A 101 -17.91 2.78 -26.25
CA PRO A 101 -18.15 3.45 -27.51
C PRO A 101 -17.99 2.48 -28.70
N ALA A 102 -18.74 2.69 -29.77
CA ALA A 102 -18.50 1.99 -31.04
C ALA A 102 -17.10 2.34 -31.56
N GLY A 103 -16.40 1.38 -32.19
CA GLY A 103 -15.00 1.55 -32.64
C GLY A 103 -14.75 2.69 -33.64
N SER A 104 -15.81 3.30 -34.19
CA SER A 104 -15.79 4.44 -35.11
C SER A 104 -16.19 5.79 -34.46
N ALA A 105 -16.40 5.84 -33.14
CA ALA A 105 -16.88 7.03 -32.43
C ALA A 105 -15.89 8.21 -32.52
N LYS A 106 -16.39 9.41 -32.82
CA LYS A 106 -15.57 10.63 -32.94
C LYS A 106 -15.09 11.07 -31.55
N LYS A 107 -13.92 11.73 -31.47
CA LYS A 107 -13.28 12.26 -30.23
C LYS A 107 -14.22 13.04 -29.28
N ARG A 108 -15.30 13.63 -29.82
CA ARG A 108 -16.32 14.38 -29.06
C ARG A 108 -17.40 13.47 -28.44
N GLU A 109 -17.76 12.36 -29.08
CA GLU A 109 -18.66 11.33 -28.55
C GLU A 109 -17.97 10.48 -27.49
N THR A 110 -16.67 10.16 -27.69
CA THR A 110 -15.84 9.50 -26.67
C THR A 110 -15.77 10.34 -25.40
N LYS A 111 -15.57 11.65 -25.52
CA LYS A 111 -15.54 12.58 -24.37
C LYS A 111 -16.89 12.69 -23.63
N ALA A 112 -18.01 12.65 -24.37
CA ALA A 112 -19.35 12.65 -23.76
C ALA A 112 -19.71 11.33 -23.08
N LEU A 113 -19.23 10.20 -23.62
CA LEU A 113 -19.34 8.86 -23.01
C LEU A 113 -18.34 8.66 -21.87
N GLU A 114 -17.21 9.37 -21.88
CA GLU A 114 -16.26 9.42 -20.76
C GLU A 114 -16.86 10.13 -19.55
N ASP A 115 -17.67 11.17 -19.74
CA ASP A 115 -18.38 11.83 -18.64
C ASP A 115 -19.64 11.07 -18.19
N ALA A 116 -20.16 10.16 -19.02
CA ALA A 116 -21.32 9.31 -18.73
C ALA A 116 -20.88 7.91 -18.25
N GLY A 117 -20.79 7.72 -16.94
CA GLY A 117 -20.48 6.42 -16.35
C GLY A 117 -20.36 6.45 -14.84
N GLY A 118 -20.54 5.29 -14.21
CA GLY A 118 -20.42 5.14 -12.77
C GLY A 118 -18.95 5.13 -12.36
N ARG A 119 -18.54 6.10 -11.53
CA ARG A 119 -17.24 6.04 -10.85
C ARG A 119 -17.30 4.93 -9.80
N GLY A 120 -16.22 4.19 -9.62
CA GLY A 120 -16.16 3.15 -8.61
C GLY A 120 -14.75 2.72 -8.25
N VAL A 121 -14.68 1.74 -7.37
CA VAL A 121 -13.43 1.12 -6.93
C VAL A 121 -13.47 -0.36 -7.28
N VAL A 122 -12.41 -0.87 -7.89
CA VAL A 122 -12.28 -2.31 -8.16
C VAL A 122 -12.23 -3.03 -6.82
N THR A 123 -13.23 -3.86 -6.56
CA THR A 123 -13.35 -4.65 -5.33
C THR A 123 -12.72 -6.02 -5.45
N ARG A 124 -12.57 -6.58 -6.66
CA ARG A 124 -11.89 -7.86 -6.90
C ARG A 124 -11.56 -7.97 -8.38
N VAL A 125 -10.43 -8.61 -8.67
CA VAL A 125 -10.06 -9.08 -10.00
C VAL A 125 -9.95 -10.60 -9.92
N ALA A 126 -10.69 -11.31 -10.74
CA ALA A 126 -10.58 -12.76 -10.93
C ALA A 126 -10.15 -13.04 -12.38
N ARG A 127 -9.85 -14.31 -12.71
CA ARG A 127 -9.44 -14.68 -14.07
C ARG A 127 -10.51 -14.36 -15.12
N ASN A 128 -11.79 -14.55 -14.78
CA ASN A 128 -12.92 -14.41 -15.70
C ASN A 128 -13.87 -13.24 -15.38
N CYS A 129 -13.62 -12.46 -14.33
CA CYS A 129 -14.46 -11.31 -14.01
C CYS A 129 -13.74 -10.24 -13.18
N VAL A 130 -14.23 -9.00 -13.32
CA VAL A 130 -13.84 -7.85 -12.51
C VAL A 130 -15.04 -7.36 -11.74
N LEU A 131 -14.86 -7.11 -10.44
CA LEU A 131 -15.92 -6.58 -9.60
C LEU A 131 -15.64 -5.13 -9.24
N VAL A 132 -16.63 -4.25 -9.42
CA VAL A 132 -16.51 -2.81 -9.17
C VAL A 132 -17.61 -2.33 -8.23
N ALA A 133 -17.25 -1.71 -7.11
CA ALA A 133 -18.18 -1.01 -6.24
C ALA A 133 -18.34 0.43 -6.71
N LEU A 134 -19.55 0.82 -7.10
CA LEU A 134 -19.84 2.17 -7.58
C LEU A 134 -19.96 3.18 -6.44
N ASP A 135 -19.55 4.40 -6.72
CA ASP A 135 -19.74 5.57 -5.88
C ASP A 135 -21.06 6.25 -6.26
N GLY A 136 -22.08 6.13 -5.41
CA GLY A 136 -23.40 6.74 -5.63
C GLY A 136 -24.55 5.73 -5.62
N GLU A 137 -25.76 6.26 -5.57
CA GLU A 137 -27.01 5.50 -5.64
C GLU A 137 -27.61 5.62 -7.06
N ASP A 138 -26.79 5.43 -8.10
CA ASP A 138 -27.30 5.52 -9.47
C ASP A 138 -28.40 4.48 -9.70
N GLU A 139 -29.59 4.97 -10.07
CA GLU A 139 -30.79 4.16 -10.30
C GLU A 139 -30.62 3.21 -11.50
N ASP A 140 -29.74 3.58 -12.44
CA ASP A 140 -29.33 2.81 -13.61
C ASP A 140 -27.84 2.45 -13.53
N ALA A 141 -27.54 1.26 -13.00
CA ALA A 141 -26.18 0.73 -13.03
C ALA A 141 -25.67 0.63 -14.49
N PRO A 142 -24.43 1.06 -14.80
CA PRO A 142 -23.82 0.86 -16.11
C PRO A 142 -23.92 -0.60 -16.55
N GLY A 143 -24.42 -0.83 -17.77
CA GLY A 143 -24.63 -2.17 -18.33
C GLY A 143 -25.97 -2.84 -17.97
N ALA A 144 -26.83 -2.22 -17.15
CA ALA A 144 -28.17 -2.75 -16.84
C ALA A 144 -29.08 -2.90 -18.08
N SER A 145 -28.80 -2.16 -19.16
CA SER A 145 -29.47 -2.24 -20.46
C SER A 145 -29.04 -3.43 -21.32
N GLY A 146 -28.08 -4.26 -20.87
CA GLY A 146 -27.52 -5.39 -21.62
C GLY A 146 -26.48 -4.99 -22.67
N LYS A 147 -26.09 -3.72 -22.72
CA LYS A 147 -25.03 -3.23 -23.61
C LYS A 147 -23.64 -3.54 -23.04
N ARG A 148 -22.66 -3.60 -23.95
CA ARG A 148 -21.24 -3.73 -23.60
C ARG A 148 -20.75 -2.53 -22.80
N VAL A 149 -20.00 -2.81 -21.76
CA VAL A 149 -19.31 -1.83 -20.94
C VAL A 149 -17.81 -2.03 -21.03
N TRP A 150 -17.08 -1.00 -20.64
CA TRP A 150 -15.63 -1.04 -20.48
C TRP A 150 -15.28 -0.41 -19.13
N VAL A 151 -14.16 -0.84 -18.57
CA VAL A 151 -13.62 -0.34 -17.30
C VAL A 151 -12.35 0.44 -17.60
N VAL A 152 -12.28 1.70 -17.19
CA VAL A 152 -11.12 2.57 -17.42
C VAL A 152 -10.53 3.00 -16.08
N LYS A 153 -9.21 2.82 -15.91
CA LYS A 153 -8.49 3.26 -14.71
C LYS A 153 -8.43 4.78 -14.66
N LEU A 154 -8.78 5.34 -13.50
CA LEU A 154 -8.75 6.78 -13.22
C LEU A 154 -7.59 7.12 -12.28
N ALA A 155 -7.18 8.38 -12.27
CA ALA A 155 -6.27 8.91 -11.25
C ALA A 155 -6.92 8.82 -9.85
N ASN A 156 -6.12 8.46 -8.86
CA ASN A 156 -6.60 8.27 -7.49
C ASN A 156 -6.62 9.61 -6.72
N ASP A 157 -7.68 10.40 -6.88
CA ASP A 157 -7.82 11.69 -6.16
C ASP A 157 -8.20 11.53 -4.67
N VAL A 158 -8.60 10.32 -4.23
CA VAL A 158 -9.19 10.11 -2.90
C VAL A 158 -8.13 10.20 -1.80
N THR A 159 -6.92 9.73 -2.08
CA THR A 159 -5.77 9.82 -1.17
C THR A 159 -5.40 11.28 -0.91
N TYR A 160 -5.27 12.09 -1.96
CA TYR A 160 -4.98 13.52 -1.87
C TYR A 160 -6.09 14.29 -1.15
N LYS A 161 -7.36 14.00 -1.42
CA LYS A 161 -8.47 14.63 -0.70
C LYS A 161 -8.36 14.42 0.81
N ARG A 162 -7.99 13.22 1.27
CA ARG A 162 -7.82 12.94 2.71
C ARG A 162 -6.63 13.69 3.30
N MET A 163 -5.48 13.68 2.63
CA MET A 163 -4.30 14.43 3.09
C MET A 163 -4.61 15.93 3.16
N ASN A 164 -5.22 16.49 2.11
CA ASN A 164 -5.57 17.91 2.04
C ASN A 164 -6.56 18.31 3.14
N LEU A 165 -7.59 17.50 3.42
CA LEU A 165 -8.51 17.77 4.52
C LEU A 165 -7.80 17.83 5.89
N ASN A 166 -6.82 16.96 6.13
CA ASN A 166 -6.05 16.94 7.37
C ASN A 166 -5.08 18.12 7.45
N MET A 167 -4.40 18.45 6.36
CA MET A 167 -3.54 19.63 6.32
C MET A 167 -4.36 20.91 6.51
N MET A 168 -5.53 21.05 5.89
CA MET A 168 -6.45 22.18 6.13
C MET A 168 -6.91 22.26 7.60
N LYS A 169 -7.06 21.11 8.28
CA LYS A 169 -7.37 21.08 9.72
C LYS A 169 -6.20 21.59 10.55
N LEU A 170 -4.96 21.17 10.26
CA LEU A 170 -3.75 21.69 10.91
C LEU A 170 -3.56 23.19 10.65
N GLN A 171 -3.79 23.63 9.42
CA GLN A 171 -3.65 25.03 9.00
C GLN A 171 -4.55 25.97 9.82
N LYS A 172 -5.77 25.52 10.15
CA LYS A 172 -6.77 26.30 10.89
C LYS A 172 -6.67 26.15 12.41
N MET A 173 -5.84 25.22 12.89
CA MET A 173 -5.71 24.93 14.32
C MET A 173 -5.00 26.10 15.01
N LYS A 174 -5.59 26.60 16.10
CA LYS A 174 -5.00 27.68 16.88
C LYS A 174 -4.03 27.15 17.91
N SER A 175 -3.15 28.02 18.42
CA SER A 175 -2.09 27.63 19.35
C SER A 175 -2.62 27.00 20.64
N GLU A 176 -3.81 27.40 21.07
CA GLU A 176 -4.48 26.90 22.28
C GLU A 176 -5.06 25.48 22.09
N GLU A 177 -5.27 25.07 20.84
CA GLU A 177 -5.79 23.74 20.48
C GLU A 177 -4.68 22.69 20.35
N TYR A 178 -3.40 23.11 20.38
CA TYR A 178 -2.27 22.19 20.28
C TYR A 178 -2.12 21.37 21.55
N SER A 179 -2.39 20.07 21.46
CA SER A 179 -2.10 19.12 22.53
C SER A 179 -0.60 19.05 22.81
N SER A 180 -0.22 18.57 24.01
CA SER A 180 1.20 18.33 24.35
C SER A 180 1.88 17.44 23.31
N PHE A 181 1.18 16.41 22.86
CA PHE A 181 1.63 15.51 21.81
C PHE A 181 1.94 16.23 20.48
N VAL A 182 1.02 17.08 19.99
CA VAL A 182 1.23 17.86 18.75
C VAL A 182 2.38 18.85 18.93
N ARG A 183 2.52 19.49 20.10
CA ARG A 183 3.63 20.40 20.40
C ARG A 183 4.99 19.70 20.29
N VAL A 184 5.10 18.48 20.82
CA VAL A 184 6.31 17.65 20.68
C VAL A 184 6.57 17.30 19.21
N LEU A 185 5.55 16.89 18.46
CA LEU A 185 5.71 16.53 17.03
C LEU A 185 6.17 17.69 16.13
N PHE A 186 5.92 18.93 16.54
CA PHE A 186 6.39 20.13 15.82
C PHE A 186 7.64 20.78 16.44
N GLY A 187 8.21 20.18 17.51
CA GLY A 187 9.39 20.73 18.18
C GLY A 187 9.12 22.01 18.98
N LEU A 188 7.85 22.30 19.28
CA LEU A 188 7.46 23.42 20.17
C LEU A 188 7.82 23.13 21.62
N THR A 189 7.91 21.85 21.98
CA THR A 189 8.35 21.35 23.29
C THR A 189 9.22 20.12 23.09
N THR A 190 10.09 19.83 24.05
CA THR A 190 10.88 18.58 24.04
C THR A 190 10.02 17.40 24.49
N PRO A 191 10.32 16.17 24.05
CA PRO A 191 9.67 14.96 24.55
C PRO A 191 9.86 14.83 26.07
N SER A 192 8.91 14.17 26.74
CA SER A 192 9.05 13.86 28.16
C SER A 192 10.24 12.90 28.38
N PRO A 193 10.90 12.92 29.56
CA PRO A 193 11.90 11.93 29.91
C PRO A 193 11.36 10.51 29.79
N VAL A 194 12.18 9.60 29.29
CA VAL A 194 11.83 8.19 29.11
C VAL A 194 11.77 7.51 30.47
N GLU A 195 10.65 6.87 30.78
CA GLU A 195 10.50 6.08 32.00
C GLU A 195 11.28 4.77 31.89
N GLU A 196 11.93 4.37 32.98
CA GLU A 196 12.66 3.11 33.03
C GLU A 196 11.68 1.93 33.17
N ILE A 197 11.47 1.20 32.07
CA ILE A 197 10.59 0.04 32.04
C ILE A 197 11.39 -1.24 32.27
N SER A 198 11.13 -1.91 33.38
CA SER A 198 11.64 -3.26 33.65
C SER A 198 10.60 -4.31 33.25
N ILE A 199 10.99 -5.20 32.35
CA ILE A 199 10.19 -6.36 31.93
C ILE A 199 10.91 -7.62 32.44
N PRO A 200 10.31 -8.36 33.38
CA PRO A 200 10.86 -9.62 33.87
C PRO A 200 11.20 -10.61 32.73
N PRO A 201 12.24 -11.45 32.86
CA PRO A 201 12.62 -12.40 31.81
C PRO A 201 11.51 -13.35 31.37
N ASP A 202 10.61 -13.72 32.28
CA ASP A 202 9.45 -14.58 32.07
C ASP A 202 8.24 -13.84 31.47
N ALA A 203 8.28 -12.51 31.41
CA ALA A 203 7.20 -11.69 30.88
C ALA A 203 7.30 -11.41 29.36
N TRP A 204 8.42 -11.77 28.72
CA TRP A 204 8.54 -11.70 27.26
C TRP A 204 7.69 -12.79 26.61
N VAL A 205 6.91 -12.46 25.58
CA VAL A 205 6.13 -13.48 24.86
C VAL A 205 7.05 -14.27 23.94
N ASP A 206 7.93 -13.57 23.23
CA ASP A 206 8.95 -14.17 22.40
C ASP A 206 10.30 -14.32 23.12
N PRO A 207 10.78 -15.55 23.40
CA PRO A 207 12.06 -15.78 24.07
C PRO A 207 13.28 -15.58 23.15
N SER A 208 13.09 -15.50 21.83
CA SER A 208 14.17 -15.41 20.83
C SER A 208 14.69 -13.99 20.60
N LEU A 209 14.05 -12.98 21.20
CA LEU A 209 14.42 -11.58 21.06
C LEU A 209 15.85 -11.31 21.53
N ASN A 210 16.61 -10.59 20.70
CA ASN A 210 17.94 -10.11 21.07
C ASN A 210 17.87 -8.83 21.91
N GLU A 211 19.00 -8.42 22.51
CA GLU A 211 19.03 -7.26 23.40
C GLU A 211 18.72 -5.93 22.69
N SER A 212 19.09 -5.76 21.41
CA SER A 212 18.74 -4.52 20.67
C SER A 212 17.22 -4.38 20.46
N GLN A 213 16.53 -5.51 20.24
CA GLN A 213 15.08 -5.54 20.14
C GLN A 213 14.40 -5.30 21.50
N LYS A 214 14.89 -5.94 22.57
CA LYS A 214 14.38 -5.71 23.93
C LYS A 214 14.58 -4.27 24.39
N ASP A 215 15.73 -3.67 24.11
CA ASP A 215 16.01 -2.25 24.40
C ASP A 215 15.04 -1.33 23.64
N ALA A 216 14.84 -1.56 22.34
CA ALA A 216 13.87 -0.80 21.55
C ALA A 216 12.43 -0.91 22.11
N ILE A 217 12.03 -2.09 22.59
CA ILE A 217 10.71 -2.30 23.19
C ILE A 217 10.57 -1.58 24.53
N ARG A 218 11.55 -1.73 25.44
CA ARG A 218 11.54 -1.02 26.73
C ARG A 218 11.50 0.49 26.53
N PHE A 219 12.34 0.99 25.63
CA PHE A 219 12.37 2.40 25.23
C PHE A 219 11.01 2.86 24.69
N ALA A 220 10.44 2.13 23.72
CA ALA A 220 9.14 2.49 23.15
C ALA A 220 8.00 2.44 24.17
N LEU A 221 8.05 1.55 25.17
CA LEU A 221 7.09 1.52 26.28
C LEU A 221 7.28 2.70 27.23
N GLY A 222 8.52 3.04 27.59
CA GLY A 222 8.87 4.12 28.51
C GLY A 222 8.73 5.54 27.94
N SER A 223 8.76 5.69 26.61
CA SER A 223 8.50 6.97 25.95
C SER A 223 7.04 7.36 26.04
N ARG A 224 6.75 8.60 26.46
CA ARG A 224 5.37 9.08 26.61
C ARG A 224 4.75 9.52 25.29
N GLU A 225 5.38 10.45 24.58
CA GLU A 225 4.81 11.02 23.35
C GLU A 225 5.33 10.33 22.08
N ILE A 226 6.64 10.11 21.95
CA ILE A 226 7.24 9.64 20.70
C ILE A 226 8.35 8.61 20.93
N ALA A 227 8.42 7.60 20.06
CA ALA A 227 9.54 6.67 19.96
C ALA A 227 9.80 6.30 18.50
N LEU A 228 11.08 6.30 18.09
CA LEU A 228 11.51 5.85 16.77
C LEU A 228 12.25 4.51 16.90
N ILE A 229 11.80 3.50 16.18
CA ILE A 229 12.48 2.22 16.02
C ILE A 229 13.08 2.20 14.62
N HIS A 230 14.41 2.30 14.55
CA HIS A 230 15.17 2.20 13.31
C HIS A 230 15.50 0.73 13.08
N GLY A 231 14.88 0.12 12.07
CA GLY A 231 15.04 -1.29 11.76
C GLY A 231 15.70 -1.52 10.39
N PRO A 232 17.05 -1.60 10.34
CA PRO A 232 17.80 -1.97 9.14
C PRO A 232 17.37 -3.31 8.52
N PRO A 233 17.77 -3.61 7.26
CA PRO A 233 17.38 -4.83 6.57
C PRO A 233 17.70 -6.09 7.38
N GLY A 234 16.70 -6.97 7.53
CA GLY A 234 16.86 -8.26 8.20
C GLY A 234 16.92 -8.21 9.73
N THR A 235 16.75 -7.05 10.37
CA THR A 235 16.88 -6.93 11.86
C THR A 235 15.65 -7.34 12.66
N GLY A 236 14.58 -7.80 12.00
CA GLY A 236 13.35 -8.22 12.68
C GLY A 236 12.49 -7.06 13.19
N LYS A 237 12.42 -5.94 12.45
CA LYS A 237 11.56 -4.77 12.76
C LYS A 237 10.11 -5.18 13.04
N THR A 238 9.48 -5.89 12.11
CA THR A 238 8.10 -6.36 12.29
C THR A 238 7.97 -7.27 13.50
N HIS A 239 8.93 -8.18 13.72
CA HIS A 239 8.94 -9.07 14.88
C HIS A 239 9.02 -8.29 16.21
N THR A 240 9.85 -7.25 16.26
CA THR A 240 9.96 -6.32 17.40
C THR A 240 8.64 -5.58 17.66
N LEU A 241 7.96 -5.14 16.59
CA LEU A 241 6.65 -4.50 16.70
C LEU A 241 5.57 -5.43 17.24
N ILE A 242 5.60 -6.72 16.88
CA ILE A 242 4.66 -7.72 17.39
C ILE A 242 4.79 -7.82 18.91
N GLU A 243 6.00 -8.03 19.43
CA GLU A 243 6.23 -8.07 20.88
C GLU A 243 5.81 -6.75 21.53
N LEU A 244 6.17 -5.59 20.95
CA LEU A 244 5.78 -4.28 21.47
C LEU A 244 4.26 -4.16 21.62
N ILE A 245 3.50 -4.55 20.60
CA ILE A 245 2.03 -4.55 20.64
C ILE A 245 1.54 -5.47 21.76
N LEU A 246 2.06 -6.69 21.88
CA LEU A 246 1.67 -7.64 22.93
C LEU A 246 1.95 -7.08 24.33
N GLN A 247 3.07 -6.39 24.54
CA GLN A 247 3.39 -5.74 25.81
C GLN A 247 2.46 -4.54 26.10
N MET A 248 2.12 -3.73 25.10
CA MET A 248 1.12 -2.66 25.24
C MET A 248 -0.27 -3.22 25.60
N LEU A 249 -0.66 -4.35 25.02
CA LEU A 249 -1.92 -5.03 25.33
C LEU A 249 -1.95 -5.54 26.78
N LYS A 250 -0.82 -6.04 27.32
CA LYS A 250 -0.71 -6.43 28.74
C LYS A 250 -0.92 -5.24 29.68
N GLN A 251 -0.59 -4.02 29.24
CA GLN A 251 -0.87 -2.78 29.95
C GLN A 251 -2.29 -2.25 29.71
N ASN A 252 -3.17 -3.05 29.09
CA ASN A 252 -4.54 -2.69 28.68
C ASN A 252 -4.64 -1.52 27.70
N LEU A 253 -3.56 -1.17 27.01
CA LEU A 253 -3.56 -0.13 25.99
C LEU A 253 -4.27 -0.62 24.72
N ARG A 254 -4.98 0.28 24.06
CA ARG A 254 -5.59 0.07 22.76
C ARG A 254 -4.72 0.68 21.67
N VAL A 255 -4.39 -0.12 20.66
CA VAL A 255 -3.36 0.23 19.67
C VAL A 255 -3.99 0.35 18.27
N LEU A 256 -3.68 1.45 17.58
CA LEU A 256 -3.91 1.58 16.14
C LEU A 256 -2.59 1.36 15.40
N VAL A 257 -2.51 0.28 14.63
CA VAL A 257 -1.37 0.00 13.76
C VAL A 257 -1.67 0.47 12.34
N CYS A 258 -0.77 1.28 11.80
CA CYS A 258 -0.86 1.82 10.46
C CYS A 258 0.38 1.49 9.63
N GLY A 259 0.23 1.47 8.31
CA GLY A 259 1.34 1.40 7.36
C GLY A 259 0.98 2.04 6.02
N PRO A 260 1.96 2.43 5.19
CA PRO A 260 1.71 3.06 3.90
C PRO A 260 1.08 2.09 2.89
N SER A 261 1.33 0.78 3.02
CA SER A 261 0.87 -0.26 2.08
C SER A 261 0.01 -1.33 2.75
N ASN A 262 -0.85 -2.02 2.00
CA ASN A 262 -1.62 -3.15 2.57
C ASN A 262 -0.70 -4.28 3.04
N ILE A 263 0.37 -4.58 2.30
CA ILE A 263 1.31 -5.65 2.61
C ILE A 263 1.97 -5.41 3.97
N SER A 264 2.45 -4.18 4.25
CA SER A 264 3.07 -3.84 5.54
C SER A 264 2.12 -4.12 6.71
N VAL A 265 0.85 -3.77 6.57
CA VAL A 265 -0.17 -3.97 7.60
C VAL A 265 -0.56 -5.45 7.73
N ASP A 266 -0.75 -6.14 6.61
CA ASP A 266 -1.17 -7.54 6.58
C ASP A 266 -0.11 -8.46 7.19
N ASN A 267 1.17 -8.16 6.98
CA ASN A 267 2.31 -8.84 7.61
C ASN A 267 2.27 -8.78 9.14
N ILE A 268 1.75 -7.69 9.72
CA ILE A 268 1.55 -7.56 11.17
C ILE A 268 0.32 -8.36 11.59
N VAL A 269 -0.79 -8.29 10.84
CA VAL A 269 -2.00 -9.07 11.15
C VAL A 269 -1.70 -10.57 11.21
N GLU A 270 -0.98 -11.09 10.22
CA GLU A 270 -0.64 -12.51 10.12
C GLU A 270 0.17 -12.99 11.33
N ARG A 271 1.09 -12.17 11.83
CA ARG A 271 1.90 -12.49 13.02
C ARG A 271 1.16 -12.26 14.34
N LEU A 272 0.17 -11.37 14.38
CA LEU A 272 -0.68 -11.16 15.55
C LEU A 272 -1.77 -12.21 15.71
N ALA A 273 -2.29 -12.76 14.61
CA ALA A 273 -3.42 -13.69 14.61
C ALA A 273 -3.23 -14.94 15.51
N PRO A 274 -2.05 -15.59 15.56
CA PRO A 274 -1.81 -16.74 16.43
C PRO A 274 -1.97 -16.46 17.94
N HIS A 275 -1.80 -15.20 18.37
CA HIS A 275 -1.93 -14.81 19.77
C HIS A 275 -3.39 -14.69 20.25
N LYS A 276 -4.38 -14.96 19.38
CA LYS A 276 -5.81 -14.97 19.70
C LYS A 276 -6.32 -13.66 20.32
N ILE A 277 -5.74 -12.54 19.93
CA ILE A 277 -6.12 -11.21 20.38
C ILE A 277 -7.28 -10.64 19.54
N PRO A 278 -8.19 -9.83 20.13
CA PRO A 278 -9.26 -9.16 19.38
C PRO A 278 -8.70 -8.09 18.44
N ILE A 279 -8.47 -8.47 17.17
CA ILE A 279 -7.97 -7.58 16.12
C ILE A 279 -9.00 -7.33 15.02
N VAL A 280 -8.95 -6.13 14.45
CA VAL A 280 -9.76 -5.74 13.28
C VAL A 280 -8.88 -5.12 12.21
N ARG A 281 -8.89 -5.69 11.01
CA ARG A 281 -8.20 -5.16 9.83
C ARG A 281 -9.16 -4.34 8.97
N LEU A 282 -8.89 -3.04 8.85
CA LEU A 282 -9.66 -2.10 8.04
C LEU A 282 -9.09 -1.98 6.62
N GLY A 283 -9.79 -2.53 5.65
CA GLY A 283 -9.39 -2.43 4.25
C GLY A 283 -10.30 -3.29 3.40
N HIS A 284 -10.33 -3.02 2.11
CA HIS A 284 -11.15 -3.81 1.20
C HIS A 284 -10.57 -5.23 1.07
N PRO A 285 -11.35 -6.31 1.28
CA PRO A 285 -10.88 -7.70 1.29
C PRO A 285 -9.95 -8.09 0.14
N ALA A 286 -10.26 -7.70 -1.11
CA ALA A 286 -9.39 -8.09 -2.23
C ALA A 286 -8.03 -7.39 -2.29
N ARG A 287 -7.76 -6.39 -1.45
CA ARG A 287 -6.41 -5.82 -1.29
C ARG A 287 -5.63 -6.50 -0.17
N LEU A 288 -6.25 -7.43 0.55
CA LEU A 288 -5.68 -8.09 1.71
C LEU A 288 -5.11 -9.45 1.33
N LEU A 289 -4.09 -9.89 2.06
CA LEU A 289 -3.60 -11.25 1.96
C LEU A 289 -4.68 -12.27 2.36
N PRO A 290 -4.74 -13.46 1.71
CA PRO A 290 -5.72 -14.49 2.05
C PRO A 290 -5.72 -14.91 3.53
N SER A 291 -4.53 -15.00 4.16
CA SER A 291 -4.37 -15.34 5.57
C SER A 291 -5.01 -14.31 6.52
N VAL A 292 -5.19 -13.07 6.06
CA VAL A 292 -5.67 -11.93 6.85
C VAL A 292 -7.19 -11.71 6.70
N LEU A 293 -7.83 -12.30 5.69
CA LEU A 293 -9.24 -12.03 5.34
C LEU A 293 -10.21 -12.24 6.50
N ASN A 294 -9.98 -13.26 7.34
CA ASN A 294 -10.84 -13.57 8.48
C ASN A 294 -10.84 -12.47 9.56
N HIS A 295 -9.83 -11.59 9.55
CA HIS A 295 -9.72 -10.45 10.45
C HIS A 295 -10.22 -9.15 9.82
N SER A 296 -10.63 -9.17 8.55
CA SER A 296 -11.11 -7.96 7.86
C SER A 296 -12.48 -7.53 8.38
N LEU A 297 -12.69 -6.21 8.51
CA LEU A 297 -13.96 -5.66 8.98
C LEU A 297 -15.15 -6.15 8.14
N ASP A 298 -14.99 -6.22 6.82
CA ASP A 298 -16.03 -6.68 5.89
C ASP A 298 -16.42 -8.15 6.10
N VAL A 299 -15.49 -9.00 6.51
CA VAL A 299 -15.76 -10.41 6.84
C VAL A 299 -16.34 -10.52 8.24
N LEU A 300 -15.81 -9.78 9.21
CA LEU A 300 -16.30 -9.78 10.59
C LEU A 300 -17.74 -9.27 10.70
N THR A 301 -18.11 -8.25 9.91
CA THR A 301 -19.49 -7.75 9.79
C THR A 301 -20.46 -8.74 9.15
N GLN A 302 -19.99 -9.88 8.63
CA GLN A 302 -20.82 -10.95 8.06
C GLN A 302 -20.81 -12.24 8.88
N THR A 303 -19.74 -12.46 9.65
CA THR A 303 -19.47 -13.72 10.36
C THR A 303 -19.64 -13.62 11.87
N SER A 304 -19.50 -12.43 12.45
CA SER A 304 -19.66 -12.22 13.89
C SER A 304 -21.11 -12.37 14.35
N GLU A 305 -21.32 -12.60 15.64
CA GLU A 305 -22.67 -12.59 16.23
C GLU A 305 -23.36 -11.23 16.04
N ALA A 306 -22.60 -10.13 16.11
CA ALA A 306 -23.07 -8.78 15.82
C ALA A 306 -23.57 -8.60 14.37
N ALA A 307 -23.14 -9.47 13.44
CA ALA A 307 -23.57 -9.48 12.05
C ALA A 307 -24.99 -10.02 11.82
N ALA A 308 -25.56 -10.76 12.78
CA ALA A 308 -26.88 -11.37 12.62
C ALA A 308 -27.94 -10.32 12.26
N ILE A 309 -27.85 -9.14 12.89
CA ILE A 309 -28.78 -8.01 12.69
C ILE A 309 -28.70 -7.43 11.27
N VAL A 310 -27.53 -7.51 10.63
CA VAL A 310 -27.24 -6.97 9.29
C VAL A 310 -27.61 -7.97 8.18
N LYS A 311 -27.48 -9.27 8.47
CA LYS A 311 -27.68 -10.36 7.51
C LYS A 311 -29.10 -10.41 6.96
N ASP A 312 -30.11 -10.17 7.81
CA ASP A 312 -31.51 -10.25 7.41
C ASP A 312 -31.90 -9.12 6.45
N VAL A 313 -31.53 -7.88 6.78
CA VAL A 313 -31.79 -6.72 5.91
C VAL A 313 -31.06 -6.88 4.58
N ARG A 314 -29.83 -7.42 4.58
CA ARG A 314 -29.09 -7.69 3.34
C ARG A 314 -29.82 -8.68 2.42
N LYS A 315 -30.32 -9.79 2.98
CA LYS A 315 -31.08 -10.79 2.22
C LYS A 315 -32.34 -10.19 1.61
N GLU A 316 -33.04 -9.34 2.37
CA GLU A 316 -34.23 -8.65 1.89
C GLU A 316 -33.90 -7.69 0.74
N MET A 317 -32.82 -6.92 0.87
CA MET A 317 -32.33 -6.04 -0.19
C MET A 317 -31.97 -6.80 -1.47
N ASP A 318 -31.19 -7.89 -1.37
CA ASP A 318 -30.78 -8.67 -2.53
C ASP A 318 -32.01 -9.32 -3.23
N SER A 319 -33.01 -9.77 -2.46
CA SER A 319 -34.28 -10.27 -2.99
C SER A 319 -35.07 -9.19 -3.76
N LYS A 320 -35.21 -7.99 -3.16
CA LYS A 320 -35.90 -6.86 -3.80
C LYS A 320 -35.16 -6.40 -5.06
N GLN A 321 -33.82 -6.37 -5.02
CA GLN A 321 -33.00 -6.03 -6.18
C GLN A 321 -33.16 -7.04 -7.32
N ALA A 322 -33.22 -8.34 -7.01
CA ALA A 322 -33.50 -9.38 -8.00
C ALA A 322 -34.91 -9.26 -8.60
N SER A 323 -35.89 -8.75 -7.84
CA SER A 323 -37.25 -8.54 -8.33
C SER A 323 -37.34 -7.43 -9.40
N ILE A 324 -36.45 -6.42 -9.37
CA ILE A 324 -36.42 -5.32 -10.34
C ILE A 324 -36.29 -5.84 -11.79
N ARG A 325 -35.44 -6.86 -12.00
CA ARG A 325 -35.25 -7.49 -13.32
C ARG A 325 -36.52 -8.18 -13.85
N LYS A 326 -37.41 -8.62 -12.95
CA LYS A 326 -38.64 -9.35 -13.30
C LYS A 326 -39.83 -8.42 -13.53
N THR A 327 -39.79 -7.20 -12.99
CA THR A 327 -40.89 -6.23 -13.07
C THR A 327 -40.93 -5.55 -14.44
N LYS A 328 -42.07 -5.65 -15.14
CA LYS A 328 -42.29 -5.04 -16.48
C LYS A 328 -42.92 -3.65 -16.43
N SER A 329 -43.64 -3.31 -15.35
CA SER A 329 -44.32 -2.02 -15.17
C SER A 329 -43.39 -0.95 -14.57
N GLY A 330 -43.34 0.24 -15.19
CA GLY A 330 -42.53 1.35 -14.70
C GLY A 330 -42.98 1.92 -13.34
N ARG A 331 -44.27 1.80 -13.01
CA ARG A 331 -44.81 2.22 -11.70
C ARG A 331 -44.40 1.27 -10.58
N GLU A 332 -44.45 -0.03 -10.84
CA GLU A 332 -44.01 -1.06 -9.89
C GLU A 332 -42.49 -1.00 -9.67
N ARG A 333 -41.70 -0.77 -10.73
CA ARG A 333 -40.25 -0.54 -10.58
C ARG A 333 -39.97 0.63 -9.63
N ARG A 334 -40.65 1.77 -9.81
CA ARG A 334 -40.50 2.94 -8.93
C ARG A 334 -40.85 2.62 -7.46
N ALA A 335 -41.88 1.82 -7.22
CA ALA A 335 -42.21 1.37 -5.87
C ALA A 335 -41.11 0.51 -5.25
N VAL A 336 -40.57 -0.46 -6.00
CA VAL A 336 -39.46 -1.32 -5.55
C VAL A 336 -38.19 -0.51 -5.27
N TYR A 337 -37.88 0.52 -6.08
CA TYR A 337 -36.77 1.43 -5.80
C TYR A 337 -36.97 2.24 -4.50
N GLY A 338 -38.20 2.69 -4.22
CA GLY A 338 -38.54 3.36 -2.97
C GLY A 338 -38.32 2.46 -1.75
N GLU A 339 -38.80 1.22 -1.80
CA GLU A 339 -38.56 0.22 -0.75
C GLU A 339 -37.07 -0.09 -0.57
N LEU A 340 -36.34 -0.26 -1.68
CA LEU A 340 -34.89 -0.52 -1.64
C LEU A 340 -34.13 0.64 -0.99
N LYS A 341 -34.58 1.88 -1.18
CA LYS A 341 -33.98 3.07 -0.55
C LYS A 341 -34.15 3.06 0.96
N GLU A 342 -35.33 2.73 1.46
CA GLU A 342 -35.58 2.60 2.91
C GLU A 342 -34.78 1.44 3.51
N LEU A 343 -34.76 0.27 2.84
CA LEU A 343 -33.94 -0.86 3.27
C LEU A 343 -32.44 -0.53 3.30
N ARG A 344 -31.93 0.22 2.31
CA ARG A 344 -30.54 0.71 2.31
C ARG A 344 -30.25 1.63 3.49
N LYS A 345 -31.18 2.51 3.85
CA LYS A 345 -31.03 3.40 5.00
C LYS A 345 -30.97 2.61 6.30
N GLU A 346 -31.89 1.66 6.48
CA GLU A 346 -31.89 0.77 7.64
C GLU A 346 -30.62 -0.10 7.71
N PHE A 347 -30.19 -0.64 6.57
CA PHE A 347 -28.95 -1.41 6.46
C PHE A 347 -27.75 -0.60 6.94
N ARG A 348 -27.60 0.65 6.47
CA ARG A 348 -26.50 1.53 6.88
C ARG A 348 -26.51 1.83 8.38
N GLU A 349 -27.69 2.04 8.97
CA GLU A 349 -27.81 2.31 10.40
C GLU A 349 -27.42 1.08 11.25
N ARG A 350 -27.89 -0.11 10.87
CA ARG A 350 -27.54 -1.37 11.54
C ARG A 350 -26.06 -1.71 11.35
N GLU A 351 -25.54 -1.55 10.14
CA GLU A 351 -24.13 -1.76 9.79
C GLU A 351 -23.24 -0.82 10.60
N LYS A 352 -23.58 0.47 10.70
CA LYS A 352 -22.83 1.43 11.52
C LYS A 352 -22.74 1.00 12.99
N LYS A 353 -23.82 0.49 13.57
CA LYS A 353 -23.82 -0.03 14.96
C LYS A 353 -22.96 -1.28 15.10
N CYS A 354 -23.06 -2.22 14.15
CA CYS A 354 -22.23 -3.43 14.11
C CYS A 354 -20.74 -3.08 14.00
N VAL A 355 -20.37 -2.23 13.04
CA VAL A 355 -19.00 -1.74 12.86
C VAL A 355 -18.49 -1.05 14.12
N GLY A 356 -19.27 -0.15 14.72
CA GLY A 356 -18.89 0.52 15.97
C GLY A 356 -18.66 -0.46 17.12
N THR A 357 -19.46 -1.53 17.21
CA THR A 357 -19.28 -2.57 18.23
C THR A 357 -18.00 -3.37 17.99
N LEU A 358 -17.78 -3.84 16.75
CA LEU A 358 -16.60 -4.62 16.39
C LEU A 358 -15.31 -3.83 16.59
N VAL A 359 -15.28 -2.57 16.12
CA VAL A 359 -14.14 -1.69 16.30
C VAL A 359 -13.95 -1.36 17.77
N GLY A 360 -15.00 -0.96 18.50
CA GLY A 360 -14.91 -0.59 19.92
C GLY A 360 -14.47 -1.73 20.84
N GLN A 361 -14.82 -2.98 20.53
CA GLN A 361 -14.37 -4.16 21.28
C GLN A 361 -12.95 -4.62 20.92
N SER A 362 -12.43 -4.19 19.77
CA SER A 362 -11.07 -4.57 19.35
C SER A 362 -10.00 -3.84 20.15
N LYS A 363 -8.96 -4.60 20.51
CA LYS A 363 -7.78 -4.11 21.22
C LYS A 363 -6.70 -3.59 20.27
N VAL A 364 -6.65 -4.16 19.08
CA VAL A 364 -5.77 -3.70 18.00
C VAL A 364 -6.61 -3.47 16.74
N VAL A 365 -6.54 -2.27 16.20
CA VAL A 365 -7.07 -1.96 14.87
C VAL A 365 -5.90 -1.79 13.92
N LEU A 366 -5.97 -2.41 12.75
CA LEU A 366 -4.93 -2.35 11.73
C LEU A 366 -5.49 -1.75 10.44
N ALA A 367 -4.84 -0.72 9.90
CA ALA A 367 -5.29 -0.02 8.70
C ALA A 367 -4.11 0.47 7.87
N THR A 368 -4.33 0.82 6.60
CA THR A 368 -3.36 1.71 5.93
C THR A 368 -3.44 3.11 6.53
N LEU A 369 -2.42 3.95 6.35
CA LEU A 369 -2.44 5.35 6.83
C LEU A 369 -3.71 6.10 6.39
N HIS A 370 -4.11 5.94 5.13
CA HIS A 370 -5.36 6.49 4.64
C HIS A 370 -6.59 5.85 5.30
N GLY A 371 -6.58 4.53 5.52
CA GLY A 371 -7.63 3.80 6.24
C GLY A 371 -7.79 4.23 7.69
N GLY A 372 -6.71 4.70 8.34
CA GLY A 372 -6.70 5.24 9.70
C GLY A 372 -7.56 6.49 9.89
N GLY A 373 -7.92 7.17 8.79
CA GLY A 373 -8.89 8.29 8.76
C GLY A 373 -10.26 7.89 8.21
N GLY A 374 -10.62 6.60 8.28
CA GLY A 374 -11.91 6.09 7.81
C GLY A 374 -13.07 6.48 8.74
N LEU A 375 -14.28 6.57 8.19
CA LEU A 375 -15.50 6.84 8.98
C LEU A 375 -15.73 5.80 10.07
N GLN A 376 -15.24 4.57 9.86
CA GLN A 376 -15.31 3.46 10.82
C GLN A 376 -14.53 3.73 12.11
N LEU A 377 -13.54 4.63 12.07
CA LEU A 377 -12.73 5.05 13.23
C LEU A 377 -13.12 6.42 13.77
N LYS A 378 -14.21 6.99 13.26
CA LYS A 378 -14.66 8.29 13.74
C LYS A 378 -15.04 8.17 15.21
N ASP A 379 -14.52 9.09 16.02
CA ASP A 379 -14.75 9.21 17.47
C ASP A 379 -14.13 8.07 18.31
N GLU A 380 -13.42 7.13 17.69
CA GLU A 380 -12.64 6.10 18.37
C GLU A 380 -11.36 6.72 18.96
N LYS A 381 -11.02 6.29 20.19
CA LYS A 381 -9.78 6.67 20.87
C LYS A 381 -8.81 5.51 20.92
N PHE A 382 -7.53 5.81 20.69
CA PHE A 382 -6.44 4.86 20.82
C PHE A 382 -5.38 5.48 21.72
N ASP A 383 -4.77 4.65 22.57
CA ASP A 383 -3.70 5.13 23.46
C ASP A 383 -2.41 5.32 22.67
N VAL A 384 -2.16 4.44 21.70
CA VAL A 384 -0.94 4.43 20.88
C VAL A 384 -1.28 4.27 19.41
N VAL A 385 -0.63 5.08 18.57
CA VAL A 385 -0.54 4.85 17.12
C VAL A 385 0.85 4.33 16.80
N ILE A 386 0.92 3.17 16.13
CA ILE A 386 2.16 2.61 15.59
C ILE A 386 2.11 2.77 14.07
N ILE A 387 3.14 3.33 13.47
CA ILE A 387 3.28 3.38 12.01
C ILE A 387 4.50 2.54 11.62
N ASP A 388 4.25 1.42 10.95
CA ASP A 388 5.30 0.61 10.31
C ASP A 388 5.60 1.15 8.90
N GLU A 389 6.85 0.95 8.46
CA GLU A 389 7.41 1.56 7.24
C GLU A 389 7.19 3.08 7.15
N ALA A 390 7.35 3.78 8.28
CA ALA A 390 7.15 5.23 8.36
C ALA A 390 8.07 6.03 7.42
N SER A 391 9.25 5.51 7.12
CA SER A 391 10.23 6.10 6.20
C SER A 391 9.83 5.99 4.71
N GLN A 392 8.76 5.26 4.40
CA GLN A 392 8.18 5.20 3.05
C GLN A 392 6.88 5.99 2.92
N ALA A 393 6.43 6.64 4.00
CA ALA A 393 5.20 7.39 4.03
C ALA A 393 5.44 8.90 3.89
N LEU A 394 4.62 9.57 3.07
CA LEU A 394 4.57 11.03 3.06
C LEU A 394 4.13 11.51 4.46
N GLU A 395 4.76 12.57 4.97
CA GLU A 395 4.40 13.08 6.29
C GLU A 395 2.91 13.45 6.40
N ALA A 396 2.32 14.02 5.35
CA ALA A 396 0.90 14.34 5.31
C ALA A 396 -0.01 13.10 5.48
N GLN A 397 0.45 11.91 5.08
CA GLN A 397 -0.27 10.65 5.29
C GLN A 397 -0.21 10.22 6.75
N CYS A 398 0.94 10.37 7.42
CA CYS A 398 1.12 10.04 8.83
C CYS A 398 0.18 10.86 9.74
N TRP A 399 -0.12 12.10 9.38
CA TRP A 399 -1.07 12.94 10.12
C TRP A 399 -2.53 12.48 10.03
N VAL A 400 -2.87 11.60 9.08
CA VAL A 400 -4.24 11.08 8.91
C VAL A 400 -4.72 10.35 10.17
N PRO A 401 -4.09 9.26 10.63
CA PRO A 401 -4.52 8.60 11.86
C PRO A 401 -4.34 9.49 13.10
N LEU A 402 -3.27 10.29 13.16
CA LEU A 402 -2.91 11.09 14.35
C LEU A 402 -3.98 12.13 14.72
N LEU A 403 -4.58 12.79 13.73
CA LEU A 403 -5.61 13.82 13.99
C LEU A 403 -7.02 13.26 14.15
N TRP A 404 -7.26 12.02 13.70
CA TRP A 404 -8.57 11.38 13.72
C TRP A 404 -8.81 10.59 15.01
N THR A 405 -7.77 9.93 15.52
CA THR A 405 -7.89 8.96 16.61
C THR A 405 -7.54 9.49 18.00
N ARG A 406 -7.14 10.78 18.08
CA ARG A 406 -6.79 11.48 19.32
C ARG A 406 -5.75 10.74 20.18
N ALA A 407 -4.85 10.00 19.54
CA ALA A 407 -3.77 9.33 20.26
C ALA A 407 -2.79 10.35 20.84
N GLU A 408 -2.21 10.00 21.98
CA GLU A 408 -1.24 10.84 22.70
C GLU A 408 0.19 10.30 22.60
N LYS A 409 0.35 9.11 22.01
CA LYS A 409 1.63 8.43 21.80
C LYS A 409 1.77 7.91 20.38
N LEU A 410 2.96 8.10 19.81
CA LEU A 410 3.34 7.64 18.47
C LEU A 410 4.61 6.80 18.52
N VAL A 411 4.56 5.61 17.95
CA VAL A 411 5.74 4.81 17.65
C VAL A 411 5.91 4.75 16.13
N LEU A 412 7.03 5.24 15.62
CA LEU A 412 7.39 5.09 14.21
C LEU A 412 8.43 3.99 14.08
N ALA A 413 8.16 3.02 13.23
CA ALA A 413 9.14 2.02 12.83
C ALA A 413 9.43 2.19 11.34
N GLY A 414 10.71 2.14 10.99
CA GLY A 414 11.14 2.29 9.61
C GLY A 414 12.65 2.28 9.47
N ASP A 415 13.09 2.57 8.27
CA ASP A 415 14.49 2.77 7.96
C ASP A 415 14.66 3.95 7.01
N HIS A 416 15.03 5.10 7.58
CA HIS A 416 15.25 6.33 6.82
C HIS A 416 16.46 6.30 5.88
N LEU A 417 17.26 5.23 5.90
CA LEU A 417 18.38 5.03 4.97
C LEU A 417 18.01 4.10 3.81
N GLN A 418 16.79 3.56 3.82
CA GLN A 418 16.19 2.87 2.67
C GLN A 418 15.41 3.87 1.80
N LEU A 419 14.55 3.37 0.91
CA LEU A 419 13.91 4.21 -0.10
C LEU A 419 12.90 5.20 0.52
N PRO A 420 12.95 6.49 0.15
CA PRO A 420 11.97 7.47 0.60
C PRO A 420 10.61 7.24 -0.10
N PRO A 421 9.55 7.95 0.33
CA PRO A 421 8.28 7.96 -0.39
C PRO A 421 8.52 8.44 -1.81
N THR A 422 7.86 7.81 -2.77
CA THR A 422 8.13 8.13 -4.16
C THR A 422 7.18 9.19 -4.73
N ILE A 423 7.78 10.22 -5.34
CA ILE A 423 7.16 11.49 -5.71
C ILE A 423 7.41 11.73 -7.19
N LYS A 424 6.33 11.82 -7.95
CA LYS A 424 6.36 11.94 -9.42
C LYS A 424 6.76 13.33 -9.87
N SER A 425 6.33 14.36 -9.14
CA SER A 425 6.67 15.75 -9.45
C SER A 425 8.18 16.03 -9.40
N SER A 426 8.94 15.31 -8.56
CA SER A 426 10.41 15.40 -8.50
C SER A 426 11.08 14.98 -9.82
N ASN A 427 10.48 14.05 -10.56
CA ASN A 427 11.01 13.49 -11.81
C ASN A 427 10.45 14.17 -13.06
N SER A 428 9.50 15.10 -12.92
CA SER A 428 8.90 15.77 -14.06
C SER A 428 9.84 16.87 -14.59
N LYS A 429 10.22 16.78 -15.88
CA LYS A 429 10.95 17.85 -16.59
C LYS A 429 10.14 19.15 -16.70
N SER A 430 8.85 19.14 -16.33
CA SER A 430 8.02 20.34 -16.25
C SER A 430 8.27 21.09 -14.95
N LYS A 431 8.65 22.38 -15.06
CA LYS A 431 8.67 23.27 -13.89
C LYS A 431 7.28 23.23 -13.23
N PRO A 432 7.18 23.00 -11.90
CA PRO A 432 5.90 23.09 -11.23
C PRO A 432 5.30 24.46 -11.54
N ALA A 433 4.05 24.46 -12.00
CA ALA A 433 3.32 25.71 -12.20
C ALA A 433 3.33 26.43 -10.84
N LYS A 434 3.84 27.66 -10.80
CA LYS A 434 3.75 28.49 -9.59
C LYS A 434 2.27 28.50 -9.16
N PRO A 435 1.92 28.07 -7.94
CA PRO A 435 0.55 28.14 -7.47
C PRO A 435 0.00 29.56 -7.72
N LYS A 436 -1.23 29.65 -8.20
CA LYS A 436 -1.84 30.94 -8.54
C LYS A 436 -2.15 31.83 -7.33
N ASP A 437 -1.95 31.34 -6.12
CA ASP A 437 -2.11 32.06 -4.85
C ASP A 437 -1.04 31.58 -3.82
N ILE A 438 0.24 31.86 -4.07
CA ILE A 438 1.29 31.58 -3.06
C ILE A 438 1.28 32.68 -2.01
N SER A 439 0.71 32.38 -0.85
CA SER A 439 0.91 33.14 0.39
C SER A 439 2.39 33.15 0.80
N GLU A 440 2.83 34.21 1.50
CA GLU A 440 4.20 34.42 2.02
C GLU A 440 4.69 33.34 3.02
N ASP A 441 3.87 32.33 3.36
CA ASP A 441 4.10 31.34 4.42
C ASP A 441 4.69 29.98 3.96
N ILE A 442 5.29 29.89 2.76
CA ILE A 442 5.94 28.64 2.31
C ILE A 442 7.33 28.49 2.96
N ILE A 443 7.61 27.30 3.50
CA ILE A 443 8.90 26.96 4.12
C ILE A 443 9.90 26.60 3.02
N PRO A 444 11.01 27.37 2.86
CA PRO A 444 12.02 27.07 1.86
C PRO A 444 12.70 25.71 2.11
N GLY A 445 12.91 24.93 1.05
CA GLY A 445 13.64 23.66 1.12
C GLY A 445 12.84 22.45 1.63
N MET A 446 11.60 22.62 2.07
CA MET A 446 10.73 21.50 2.43
C MET A 446 10.31 20.72 1.18
N THR A 447 10.44 19.39 1.22
CA THR A 447 10.07 18.47 0.14
C THR A 447 9.08 17.42 0.64
N LEU A 448 8.39 16.77 -0.29
CA LEU A 448 7.56 15.60 0.03
C LEU A 448 8.40 14.37 0.41
N GLU A 449 9.69 14.36 0.05
CA GLU A 449 10.63 13.25 0.33
C GLU A 449 11.01 13.20 1.81
N THR A 450 10.97 14.35 2.51
CA THR A 450 11.24 14.41 3.94
C THR A 450 10.10 13.73 4.70
N THR A 451 10.38 12.59 5.31
CA THR A 451 9.36 11.84 6.06
C THR A 451 9.16 12.40 7.46
N LEU A 452 8.06 11.99 8.11
CA LEU A 452 7.85 12.29 9.53
C LEU A 452 9.00 11.73 10.39
N PHE A 453 9.56 10.57 10.01
CA PHE A 453 10.69 9.95 10.69
C PHE A 453 11.92 10.87 10.63
N ASP A 454 12.27 11.33 9.43
CA ASP A 454 13.41 12.23 9.19
C ASP A 454 13.25 13.55 9.94
N ARG A 455 12.07 14.15 9.85
CA ARG A 455 11.80 15.44 10.49
C ARG A 455 11.90 15.35 12.01
N LEU A 456 11.32 14.32 12.63
CA LEU A 456 11.39 14.14 14.08
C LEU A 456 12.82 13.85 14.55
N LEU A 457 13.57 13.03 13.80
CA LEU A 457 14.97 12.75 14.11
C LEU A 457 15.84 14.02 13.99
N SER A 458 15.58 14.87 12.99
CA SER A 458 16.25 16.17 12.82
C SER A 458 15.94 17.15 13.96
N ILE A 459 14.68 17.22 14.39
CA ILE A 459 14.22 18.13 15.46
C ILE A 459 14.74 17.71 16.84
N HIS A 460 14.61 16.44 17.19
CA HIS A 460 14.84 15.95 18.56
C HIS A 460 16.19 15.25 18.74
N GLY A 461 16.86 14.88 17.65
CA GLY A 461 18.14 14.16 17.69
C GLY A 461 17.98 12.65 17.96
N PRO A 462 19.11 11.94 18.14
CA PRO A 462 19.12 10.48 18.21
C PRO A 462 18.51 9.91 19.50
N ASP A 463 18.28 10.72 20.53
CA ASP A 463 17.78 10.25 21.84
C ASP A 463 16.37 9.65 21.76
N ILE A 464 15.57 10.09 20.78
CA ILE A 464 14.23 9.55 20.52
C ILE A 464 14.24 8.24 19.70
N LYS A 465 15.42 7.74 19.32
CA LYS A 465 15.60 6.61 18.40
C LYS A 465 16.29 5.42 19.10
N ARG A 466 15.87 4.20 18.76
CA ARG A 466 16.62 2.96 19.00
C ARG A 466 16.80 2.19 17.70
N MET A 467 18.02 1.76 17.44
CA MET A 467 18.38 1.03 16.23
C MET A 467 18.55 -0.45 16.55
N LEU A 468 17.90 -1.30 15.76
CA LEU A 468 18.11 -2.74 15.80
C LEU A 468 19.42 -3.08 15.10
N THR A 469 20.26 -3.94 15.69
CA THR A 469 21.63 -4.15 15.21
C THR A 469 21.90 -5.56 14.71
N THR A 470 21.23 -6.58 15.25
CA THR A 470 21.39 -7.97 14.80
C THR A 470 20.48 -8.28 13.62
N GLN A 471 21.05 -8.67 12.47
CA GLN A 471 20.30 -9.07 11.26
C GLN A 471 20.33 -10.58 11.03
N TYR A 472 19.22 -11.09 10.48
CA TYR A 472 18.94 -12.53 10.33
C TYR A 472 18.68 -12.94 8.87
N ARG A 473 19.25 -12.21 7.90
CA ARG A 473 18.99 -12.40 6.47
C ARG A 473 20.27 -12.68 5.67
N MET A 474 21.22 -11.75 5.75
CA MET A 474 22.39 -11.69 4.87
C MET A 474 23.57 -12.47 5.47
N HIS A 475 24.36 -13.10 4.61
CA HIS A 475 25.72 -13.53 4.96
C HIS A 475 26.55 -12.32 5.42
N GLU A 476 27.47 -12.50 6.37
CA GLU A 476 28.37 -11.44 6.86
C GLU A 476 29.08 -10.66 5.74
N LYS A 477 29.62 -11.33 4.70
CA LYS A 477 30.28 -10.67 3.57
C LYS A 477 29.35 -9.71 2.81
N ILE A 478 28.08 -10.09 2.63
CA ILE A 478 27.06 -9.26 1.97
C ILE A 478 26.65 -8.10 2.89
N MET A 479 26.44 -8.38 4.18
CA MET A 479 26.01 -7.40 5.17
C MET A 479 27.05 -6.30 5.41
N ARG A 480 28.34 -6.62 5.31
CA ARG A 480 29.42 -5.69 5.66
C ARG A 480 29.37 -4.38 4.88
N PHE A 481 29.14 -4.45 3.56
CA PHE A 481 29.05 -3.25 2.72
C PHE A 481 27.93 -2.27 3.16
N PRO A 482 26.64 -2.67 3.23
CA PRO A 482 25.61 -1.76 3.72
C PRO A 482 25.82 -1.36 5.17
N SER A 483 26.36 -2.24 6.03
CA SER A 483 26.69 -1.90 7.43
C SER A 483 27.65 -0.72 7.51
N ASP A 484 28.76 -0.79 6.79
CA ASP A 484 29.83 0.20 6.85
C ASP A 484 29.41 1.53 6.20
N GLU A 485 28.75 1.47 5.03
CA GLU A 485 28.40 2.69 4.27
C GLU A 485 27.13 3.41 4.76
N LEU A 486 26.16 2.67 5.30
CA LEU A 486 24.87 3.26 5.69
C LEU A 486 24.68 3.27 7.21
N TYR A 487 25.18 2.27 7.92
CA TYR A 487 24.82 2.02 9.32
C TYR A 487 25.98 2.16 10.30
N GLU A 488 27.03 2.92 9.94
CA GLU A 488 28.20 3.21 10.78
C GLU A 488 28.90 1.94 11.30
N GLY A 489 28.85 0.84 10.56
CA GLY A 489 29.43 -0.46 10.94
C GLY A 489 28.71 -1.17 12.10
N LYS A 490 27.47 -0.77 12.45
CA LYS A 490 26.75 -1.28 13.63
C LYS A 490 25.98 -2.58 13.40
N LEU A 491 25.81 -3.05 12.16
CA LEU A 491 25.08 -4.28 11.89
C LEU A 491 25.93 -5.52 12.23
N VAL A 492 25.29 -6.51 12.84
CA VAL A 492 25.90 -7.80 13.20
C VAL A 492 25.07 -8.93 12.61
N ALA A 493 25.71 -9.85 11.91
CA ALA A 493 25.06 -11.04 11.39
C ALA A 493 24.79 -12.03 12.52
N ALA A 494 23.55 -12.51 12.64
CA ALA A 494 23.21 -13.59 13.56
C ALA A 494 23.93 -14.88 13.15
N GLU A 495 24.30 -15.71 14.12
CA GLU A 495 25.06 -16.94 13.90
C GLU A 495 24.42 -17.85 12.83
N ALA A 496 23.09 -17.90 12.79
CA ALA A 496 22.34 -18.73 11.83
C ALA A 496 22.49 -18.30 10.36
N VAL A 497 22.89 -17.06 10.08
CA VAL A 497 23.05 -16.53 8.70
C VAL A 497 24.47 -16.12 8.38
N LYS A 498 25.33 -15.99 9.41
CA LYS A 498 26.66 -15.41 9.31
C LYS A 498 27.50 -16.00 8.18
N GLU A 499 27.51 -17.33 8.07
CA GLU A 499 28.28 -18.12 7.10
C GLU A 499 27.39 -18.90 6.12
N ARG A 500 26.10 -18.56 6.00
CA ARG A 500 25.12 -19.34 5.20
C ARG A 500 25.40 -19.19 3.70
N LEU A 501 25.64 -20.31 3.01
CA LEU A 501 25.81 -20.36 1.56
C LEU A 501 24.64 -21.06 0.85
N LEU A 502 24.60 -20.99 -0.48
CA LEU A 502 23.56 -21.67 -1.27
C LEU A 502 23.63 -23.18 -1.10
N LYS A 503 24.83 -23.76 -1.03
CA LYS A 503 25.01 -25.20 -0.79
C LYS A 503 24.44 -25.71 0.55
N ASP A 504 24.22 -24.82 1.51
CA ASP A 504 23.74 -25.16 2.86
C ASP A 504 22.20 -25.11 2.98
N LEU A 505 21.48 -24.88 1.88
CA LEU A 505 20.02 -24.91 1.87
C LEU A 505 19.50 -26.32 2.23
N GLU A 506 18.25 -26.40 2.68
CA GLU A 506 17.63 -27.63 3.22
C GLU A 506 17.42 -28.76 2.20
N TYR A 507 17.83 -28.56 0.94
CA TYR A 507 17.70 -29.51 -0.14
C TYR A 507 19.02 -29.65 -0.91
N SER A 508 19.16 -30.76 -1.64
CA SER A 508 20.41 -31.11 -2.32
C SER A 508 20.77 -30.08 -3.38
N ILE A 509 21.97 -29.50 -3.26
CA ILE A 509 22.57 -28.57 -4.22
C ILE A 509 24.01 -29.01 -4.46
N GLU A 510 24.43 -28.99 -5.72
CA GLU A 510 25.80 -29.31 -6.12
C GLU A 510 26.75 -28.17 -5.71
N GLU A 511 27.91 -28.53 -5.16
CA GLU A 511 28.98 -27.56 -4.89
C GLU A 511 29.63 -27.11 -6.21
N THR A 512 29.46 -25.84 -6.53
CA THR A 512 30.02 -25.16 -7.72
C THR A 512 30.61 -23.82 -7.28
N GLU A 513 31.38 -23.17 -8.16
CA GLU A 513 31.91 -21.82 -7.89
C GLU A 513 30.79 -20.82 -7.57
N ASP A 514 29.59 -21.00 -8.15
CA ASP A 514 28.42 -20.15 -7.96
C ASP A 514 27.69 -20.42 -6.62
N THR A 515 27.83 -21.62 -6.02
CA THR A 515 27.07 -22.03 -4.82
C THR A 515 27.86 -21.99 -3.52
N ILE A 516 29.20 -21.88 -3.61
CA ILE A 516 30.11 -21.80 -2.45
C ILE A 516 30.60 -20.39 -2.13
N GLU A 517 30.32 -19.40 -2.98
CA GLU A 517 30.67 -18.00 -2.74
C GLU A 517 29.41 -17.15 -2.56
N PRO A 518 29.30 -16.33 -1.49
CA PRO A 518 28.09 -15.54 -1.23
C PRO A 518 28.00 -14.25 -2.06
N LEU A 519 29.09 -13.83 -2.72
CA LEU A 519 29.12 -12.60 -3.50
C LEU A 519 29.99 -12.78 -4.76
N ILE A 520 29.37 -12.60 -5.92
CA ILE A 520 30.03 -12.69 -7.22
C ILE A 520 29.74 -11.42 -8.00
N PHE A 521 30.78 -10.75 -8.49
CA PHE A 521 30.67 -9.55 -9.32
C PHE A 521 31.12 -9.86 -10.75
N TRP A 522 30.20 -9.75 -11.70
CA TRP A 522 30.47 -9.93 -13.13
C TRP A 522 30.71 -8.56 -13.76
N ASP A 523 31.96 -8.26 -14.07
CA ASP A 523 32.31 -7.04 -14.79
C ASP A 523 32.06 -7.22 -16.30
N THR A 524 31.17 -6.41 -16.86
CA THR A 524 30.82 -6.40 -18.29
C THR A 524 31.59 -5.33 -19.07
N GLN A 525 32.46 -4.55 -18.41
CA GLN A 525 33.27 -3.52 -19.04
C GLN A 525 34.19 -4.12 -20.12
N GLY A 526 34.19 -3.50 -21.31
CA GLY A 526 35.03 -3.93 -22.44
C GLY A 526 34.41 -5.01 -23.34
N GLY A 527 33.22 -5.52 -23.02
CA GLY A 527 32.42 -6.37 -23.93
C GLY A 527 31.37 -5.59 -24.73
N GLU A 528 30.65 -6.29 -25.62
CA GLU A 528 29.55 -5.73 -26.43
C GLU A 528 28.22 -5.62 -25.64
N PHE A 529 28.27 -5.06 -24.42
CA PHE A 529 27.11 -4.91 -23.53
C PHE A 529 26.53 -3.50 -23.61
N SER A 530 26.00 -3.10 -24.78
CA SER A 530 25.49 -1.75 -24.98
C SER A 530 24.08 -1.55 -24.39
N GLU A 531 23.89 -0.38 -23.75
CA GLU A 531 22.57 0.08 -23.33
C GLU A 531 21.75 0.57 -24.53
N LYS A 532 20.46 0.21 -24.56
CA LYS A 532 19.45 0.70 -25.51
C LYS A 532 18.38 1.51 -24.77
N SER A 533 17.91 2.60 -25.36
CA SER A 533 16.74 3.37 -24.89
C SER A 533 15.52 3.06 -25.75
N GLU A 534 14.32 3.04 -25.16
CA GLU A 534 13.06 2.77 -25.88
C GLU A 534 12.66 3.84 -26.93
N GLU A 535 13.47 4.89 -27.14
CA GLU A 535 13.18 5.95 -28.11
C GLU A 535 13.38 5.51 -29.57
N GLU A 536 14.22 4.50 -29.84
CA GLU A 536 14.68 4.21 -31.20
C GLU A 536 13.71 3.36 -32.04
N ASP A 537 12.80 2.59 -31.43
CA ASP A 537 11.97 1.62 -32.16
C ASP A 537 10.46 1.94 -32.20
N ASP A 538 9.90 2.74 -31.29
CA ASP A 538 8.45 3.04 -31.31
C ASP A 538 8.05 4.29 -30.50
N ALA A 539 7.99 5.46 -31.17
CA ALA A 539 7.70 6.77 -30.56
C ALA A 539 6.35 6.87 -29.82
N ALA A 540 5.42 5.93 -30.05
CA ALA A 540 4.15 5.84 -29.34
C ALA A 540 4.27 5.12 -27.98
N LYS A 541 5.23 4.21 -27.80
CA LYS A 541 5.43 3.40 -26.60
C LYS A 541 6.32 4.13 -25.58
N GLY A 542 7.40 4.76 -26.04
CA GLY A 542 8.32 5.55 -25.21
C GLY A 542 7.66 6.76 -24.52
N LYS A 543 6.56 7.29 -25.10
CA LYS A 543 5.79 8.38 -24.48
C LYS A 543 4.89 7.94 -23.32
N LEU A 544 4.59 6.65 -23.20
CA LEU A 544 3.65 6.09 -22.21
C LEU A 544 4.32 5.55 -20.94
N MET A 545 5.60 5.18 -20.98
CA MET A 545 6.29 4.46 -19.89
C MET A 545 7.47 5.21 -19.25
N GLY A 546 7.79 6.42 -19.73
CA GLY A 546 8.96 7.18 -19.31
C GLY A 546 10.27 6.65 -19.91
N GLU A 547 11.34 7.44 -19.86
CA GLU A 547 12.67 7.04 -20.33
C GLU A 547 13.17 5.81 -19.52
N SER A 548 13.15 4.62 -20.11
CA SER A 548 13.68 3.38 -19.52
C SER A 548 14.78 2.79 -20.41
N LYS A 549 15.77 2.15 -19.77
CA LYS A 549 16.91 1.53 -20.44
C LYS A 549 16.86 0.00 -20.39
N SER A 550 17.53 -0.64 -21.33
CA SER A 550 17.75 -2.09 -21.36
C SER A 550 19.14 -2.43 -21.88
N ASN A 551 19.67 -3.58 -21.48
CA ASN A 551 20.92 -4.15 -21.93
C ASN A 551 20.68 -5.64 -22.24
N GLU A 552 20.68 -5.96 -23.54
CA GLU A 552 20.34 -7.29 -24.04
C GLU A 552 21.36 -8.35 -23.60
N MET A 553 22.65 -8.01 -23.66
CA MET A 553 23.71 -8.96 -23.33
C MET A 553 23.78 -9.22 -21.83
N GLU A 554 23.47 -8.23 -20.99
CA GLU A 554 23.33 -8.46 -19.54
C GLU A 554 22.17 -9.41 -19.23
N ALA A 555 21.05 -9.29 -19.95
CA ALA A 555 19.91 -10.20 -19.75
C ALA A 555 20.27 -11.65 -20.11
N VAL A 556 21.05 -11.85 -21.19
CA VAL A 556 21.58 -13.17 -21.56
C VAL A 556 22.52 -13.72 -20.49
N LEU A 557 23.41 -12.88 -19.95
CA LEU A 557 24.34 -13.25 -18.88
C LEU A 557 23.58 -13.68 -17.62
N VAL A 558 22.61 -12.87 -17.17
CA VAL A 558 21.75 -13.18 -16.03
C VAL A 558 21.02 -14.50 -16.23
N LYS A 559 20.42 -14.72 -17.41
CA LYS A 559 19.77 -15.99 -17.74
C LYS A 559 20.73 -17.18 -17.62
N LYS A 560 21.96 -17.05 -18.13
CA LYS A 560 22.96 -18.13 -18.05
C LYS A 560 23.33 -18.44 -16.60
N HIS A 561 23.56 -17.42 -15.78
CA HIS A 561 23.89 -17.61 -14.37
C HIS A 561 22.72 -18.22 -13.58
N VAL A 562 21.49 -17.74 -13.80
CA VAL A 562 20.29 -18.33 -13.20
C VAL A 562 20.12 -19.80 -13.61
N GLN A 563 20.35 -20.13 -14.89
CA GLN A 563 20.31 -21.52 -15.35
C GLN A 563 21.39 -22.38 -14.66
N SER A 564 22.61 -21.85 -14.49
CA SER A 564 23.70 -22.52 -13.74
C SER A 564 23.26 -22.87 -12.31
N LEU A 565 22.64 -21.93 -11.61
CA LEU A 565 22.13 -22.16 -10.24
C LEU A 565 21.02 -23.22 -10.20
N VAL A 566 20.09 -23.18 -11.16
CA VAL A 566 19.00 -24.16 -11.26
C VAL A 566 19.53 -25.55 -11.63
N ASP A 567 20.49 -25.63 -12.54
CA ASP A 567 21.15 -26.88 -12.93
C ASP A 567 21.94 -27.49 -11.76
N ALA A 568 22.52 -26.65 -10.91
CA ALA A 568 23.15 -27.05 -9.65
C ALA A 568 22.15 -27.45 -8.54
N GLY A 569 20.84 -27.30 -8.77
CA GLY A 569 19.78 -27.75 -7.86
C GLY A 569 19.08 -26.65 -7.07
N VAL A 570 19.46 -25.37 -7.20
CA VAL A 570 18.75 -24.25 -6.54
C VAL A 570 17.34 -24.13 -7.12
N LYS A 571 16.33 -24.08 -6.26
CA LYS A 571 14.94 -23.99 -6.73
C LYS A 571 14.68 -22.62 -7.35
N PRO A 572 13.95 -22.54 -8.47
CA PRO A 572 13.61 -21.25 -9.09
C PRO A 572 12.86 -20.27 -8.18
N GLU A 573 12.09 -20.77 -7.22
CA GLU A 573 11.36 -19.96 -6.22
C GLU A 573 12.27 -19.28 -5.18
N ASP A 574 13.51 -19.76 -5.05
CA ASP A 574 14.55 -19.24 -4.16
C ASP A 574 15.51 -18.26 -4.88
N ILE A 575 15.21 -17.91 -6.13
CA ILE A 575 16.01 -16.97 -6.94
C ILE A 575 15.15 -15.76 -7.27
N ALA A 576 15.69 -14.55 -7.06
CA ALA A 576 15.11 -13.32 -7.57
C ALA A 576 16.14 -12.55 -8.40
N VAL A 577 15.74 -12.20 -9.62
CA VAL A 577 16.47 -11.25 -10.46
C VAL A 577 15.99 -9.85 -10.15
N VAL A 578 16.91 -8.89 -10.09
CA VAL A 578 16.65 -7.51 -9.70
C VAL A 578 17.34 -6.55 -10.68
N THR A 579 16.61 -5.54 -11.18
CA THR A 579 17.17 -4.48 -12.04
C THR A 579 16.37 -3.18 -11.87
N PRO A 580 17.01 -1.99 -11.87
CA PRO A 580 16.34 -0.70 -11.64
C PRO A 580 15.52 -0.20 -12.84
N TYR A 581 15.77 -0.76 -14.04
CA TYR A 581 15.09 -0.39 -15.27
C TYR A 581 14.11 -1.45 -15.70
N ASN A 582 13.07 -1.05 -16.39
CA ASN A 582 11.92 -1.92 -16.53
C ASN A 582 11.56 -2.28 -17.97
N ALA A 583 12.10 -1.51 -18.91
CA ALA A 583 12.51 -2.08 -20.19
C ALA A 583 13.43 -3.30 -19.95
N GLN A 584 14.40 -3.23 -19.02
CA GLN A 584 15.24 -4.38 -18.67
C GLN A 584 14.46 -5.55 -18.07
N VAL A 585 13.51 -5.31 -17.16
CA VAL A 585 12.65 -6.40 -16.66
C VAL A 585 11.85 -7.06 -17.79
N THR A 586 11.22 -6.25 -18.65
CA THR A 586 10.44 -6.76 -19.78
C THR A 586 11.31 -7.63 -20.68
N PHE A 587 12.57 -7.20 -20.87
CA PHE A 587 13.55 -7.94 -21.64
C PHE A 587 13.93 -9.25 -20.94
N ILE A 588 14.31 -9.27 -19.66
CA ILE A 588 14.66 -10.51 -18.95
C ILE A 588 13.46 -11.50 -18.93
N CYS A 589 12.22 -10.99 -18.81
CA CYS A 589 10.99 -11.78 -18.86
C CYS A 589 10.74 -12.43 -20.22
N SER A 590 11.17 -11.83 -21.32
CA SER A 590 10.98 -12.44 -22.64
C SER A 590 11.89 -13.65 -22.88
N TYR A 591 13.02 -13.74 -22.17
CA TYR A 591 14.01 -14.82 -22.33
C TYR A 591 13.88 -15.95 -21.31
N THR A 592 13.13 -15.79 -20.22
CA THR A 592 13.04 -16.79 -19.14
C THR A 592 11.58 -17.09 -18.79
N CYS A 593 11.24 -18.37 -18.59
CA CYS A 593 9.92 -18.78 -18.09
C CYS A 593 9.84 -18.76 -16.54
N MET A 594 10.68 -17.96 -15.88
CA MET A 594 10.84 -17.92 -14.43
C MET A 594 10.16 -16.69 -13.80
N TRP A 595 9.90 -16.77 -12.50
CA TRP A 595 9.40 -15.65 -11.69
C TRP A 595 10.48 -14.57 -11.59
N ILE A 596 10.44 -13.59 -12.50
CA ILE A 596 11.30 -12.41 -12.42
C ILE A 596 10.61 -11.36 -11.58
N PHE A 597 11.29 -10.91 -10.54
CA PHE A 597 10.88 -9.76 -9.77
C PHE A 597 11.42 -8.48 -10.41
N TRP A 598 10.59 -7.46 -10.35
CA TRP A 598 10.83 -6.17 -10.95
C TRP A 598 11.23 -5.18 -9.86
N ILE A 599 12.24 -4.34 -10.12
CA ILE A 599 12.42 -3.07 -9.40
C ILE A 599 12.12 -1.93 -10.39
N LYS A 600 10.92 -1.31 -10.32
CA LYS A 600 10.79 0.11 -10.68
C LYS A 600 10.35 0.91 -9.47
N GLY A 601 10.67 2.20 -9.55
CA GLY A 601 9.68 3.22 -9.22
C GLY A 601 8.35 3.05 -9.97
N ILE A 602 7.31 2.77 -9.19
CA ILE A 602 5.96 3.35 -9.30
C ILE A 602 5.08 2.87 -10.45
N GLN A 603 4.50 1.68 -10.29
CA GLN A 603 3.04 1.53 -10.26
C GLN A 603 2.70 0.17 -9.63
N HIS A 604 2.30 0.25 -8.35
CA HIS A 604 1.84 -0.83 -7.49
C HIS A 604 2.86 -1.95 -7.22
N ILE A 605 3.41 -1.88 -6.00
CA ILE A 605 4.48 -2.69 -5.39
C ILE A 605 5.85 -2.00 -5.55
N ASN A 606 6.08 -0.98 -4.70
CA ASN A 606 7.42 -0.58 -4.27
C ASN A 606 8.21 -1.85 -3.94
N VAL A 607 9.48 -1.92 -4.38
CA VAL A 607 10.46 -3.00 -4.10
C VAL A 607 9.81 -4.21 -3.45
N ALA A 608 9.32 -5.16 -4.24
CA ALA A 608 8.66 -6.35 -3.70
C ALA A 608 9.61 -7.23 -2.84
N ILE A 609 10.85 -6.80 -2.61
CA ILE A 609 11.87 -7.45 -1.76
C ILE A 609 12.19 -6.61 -0.51
N GLU A 610 11.64 -5.40 -0.36
CA GLU A 610 11.78 -4.63 0.87
C GLU A 610 10.97 -5.33 1.96
N GLY A 611 11.68 -5.91 2.93
CA GLY A 611 11.11 -6.85 3.86
C GLY A 611 10.89 -8.29 3.34
N ARG A 612 11.04 -8.60 2.03
CA ARG A 612 11.04 -10.00 1.53
C ARG A 612 12.44 -10.56 1.30
N GLU A 613 12.53 -11.88 1.25
CA GLU A 613 13.75 -12.69 1.15
C GLU A 613 13.47 -13.86 0.21
N THR A 614 14.44 -14.26 -0.60
CA THR A 614 14.38 -15.49 -1.40
C THR A 614 15.00 -16.63 -0.60
N ALA A 615 14.35 -17.81 -0.59
CA ALA A 615 14.59 -18.89 0.37
C ALA A 615 14.25 -18.54 1.84
N GLN A 616 12.95 -18.64 2.19
CA GLN A 616 12.57 -18.87 3.59
C GLN A 616 12.65 -20.38 3.89
N PRO A 617 13.25 -20.80 5.01
CA PRO A 617 13.08 -22.17 5.47
C PRO A 617 11.59 -22.44 5.68
N ALA A 618 11.11 -23.55 5.14
CA ALA A 618 9.78 -24.04 5.43
C ALA A 618 9.74 -24.51 6.89
N GLY A 619 9.43 -23.59 7.80
CA GLY A 619 9.10 -23.89 9.18
C GLY A 619 10.28 -23.89 10.15
N ARG A 620 10.31 -22.88 11.02
CA ARG A 620 10.25 -23.14 12.45
C ARG A 620 9.11 -22.32 13.05
N ALA A 621 7.93 -22.93 13.05
CA ALA A 621 7.00 -22.72 14.14
C ALA A 621 7.67 -23.32 15.38
N GLY A 622 8.04 -22.45 16.33
CA GLY A 622 8.63 -22.80 17.60
C GLY A 622 8.59 -21.57 18.49
#